data_AF-A0A1W1YTG5-F1
#
_entry.id   AF-A0A1W1YTG5-F1
#
_cell.length_a   1.000
_cell.length_b   1.000
_cell.length_c   1.000
_cell.angle_alpha   90.00
_cell.angle_beta   90.00
_cell.angle_gamma   90.00
#
_symmetry.space_group_name_H-M   'P 1'
#
loop_
_entity.id
_entity.type
_entity.pdbx_description
1 polymer ?
#
loop_
_entity_poly.entity_id
_entity_poly.type
_entity_poly.pdbx_seq_one_letter_code
_entity_poly.pdbx_strand_id
1 'polypeptide(L)'
;MRLEDLLGYDDIVIQCHDNPDADALASGYAVYWYLTSKGKSPRFIYRGSRKVTKSNLLIMISELNIPVKYEPEFEDKPELLIAVDCQPGQKNISIIEAGTVAVIDHHQVNGTKPPFSDIRSNMGSCSTVVWDMIRAEGIDVNTDDFLPTALYYGLYTDTNKLTEVSHPLDRDMIDALRADKSLVREMSNSNISLDELEITGKAILGYNYLEEYECLIVEAEECDPCILGVIADFVLEAEKVNVCLAYFESPYEVKLSIRSCTKEVHADELAAFLTDGIGGGGGHLFKAGGTIRPEKIDKPAKEVLYERLKAYYDMYKIIYAEQTTLKGGLKPYEKIPLQVGTVRLKEIFPVGTVVEIRTMEGDINITIKDDTYLMIGIEGEIYPITEEKLRKSYIDFGKAYEHEFEYIPTIKNTHTGEKRSVPEYAHAVVAKSISKIYAKPLTEYIKLFTAWDKEKYYSGVPGDYIARRDDDEHDIYIISKDLFSRLYRPWKR
;
A
#
# COMPACT_ATOMS: atom_id res chain seq x y z
N MET A 1 -18.84 -1.65 22.12
CA MET A 1 -19.49 -0.46 22.72
C MET A 1 -20.81 -0.23 21.98
N ARG A 2 -21.83 0.32 22.63
CA ARG A 2 -23.05 0.85 21.97
C ARG A 2 -23.04 2.38 22.03
N LEU A 3 -23.76 3.05 21.13
CA LEU A 3 -23.79 4.52 21.13
C LEU A 3 -24.51 5.06 22.37
N GLU A 4 -25.48 4.33 22.91
CA GLU A 4 -26.16 4.72 24.16
C GLU A 4 -25.22 4.77 25.38
N ASP A 5 -24.12 4.02 25.35
CA ASP A 5 -23.12 4.03 26.43
C ASP A 5 -22.42 5.41 26.52
N LEU A 6 -22.48 6.22 25.47
CA LEU A 6 -21.89 7.56 25.38
C LEU A 6 -22.81 8.67 25.90
N LEU A 7 -24.09 8.36 26.18
CA LEU A 7 -25.07 9.36 26.63
C LEU A 7 -24.88 9.81 28.08
N GLY A 8 -23.95 9.19 28.82
CA GLY A 8 -23.57 9.61 30.18
C GLY A 8 -22.74 10.89 30.24
N TYR A 9 -22.23 11.36 29.11
CA TYR A 9 -21.35 12.54 29.02
C TYR A 9 -22.12 13.76 28.49
N ASP A 10 -21.73 14.97 28.90
CA ASP A 10 -22.39 16.21 28.46
C ASP A 10 -21.48 17.07 27.55
N ASP A 11 -20.20 17.24 27.89
CA ASP A 11 -19.23 17.90 27.00
C ASP A 11 -18.60 16.89 26.04
N ILE A 12 -19.22 16.76 24.87
CA ILE A 12 -18.86 15.78 23.83
C ILE A 12 -18.27 16.48 22.62
N VAL A 13 -17.09 16.02 22.19
CA VAL A 13 -16.45 16.41 20.94
C VAL A 13 -16.30 15.19 20.06
N ILE A 14 -16.73 15.30 18.81
CA ILE A 14 -16.52 14.33 17.75
C ILE A 14 -15.39 14.86 16.87
N GLN A 15 -14.34 14.08 16.69
CA GLN A 15 -13.19 14.41 15.87
C GLN A 15 -13.01 13.35 14.80
N CYS A 16 -12.95 13.75 13.53
CA CYS A 16 -12.45 12.89 12.46
C CYS A 16 -10.96 13.16 12.19
N HIS A 17 -10.34 12.42 11.26
CA HIS A 17 -8.95 12.67 10.89
C HIS A 17 -8.71 14.08 10.34
N ASP A 18 -7.46 14.53 10.41
CA ASP A 18 -7.08 15.92 10.20
C ASP A 18 -7.42 16.44 8.79
N ASN A 19 -7.36 15.57 7.79
CA ASN A 19 -7.67 15.89 6.39
C ASN A 19 -8.87 15.06 5.93
N PRO A 20 -10.09 15.36 6.42
CA PRO A 20 -11.23 14.46 6.32
C PRO A 20 -11.59 14.17 4.86
N ASP A 21 -11.94 12.91 4.61
CA ASP A 21 -12.59 12.46 3.38
C ASP A 21 -14.11 12.34 3.59
N ALA A 22 -14.81 11.77 2.61
CA ALA A 22 -16.25 11.61 2.69
C ALA A 22 -16.69 10.62 3.78
N ASP A 23 -15.89 9.58 4.08
CA ASP A 23 -16.26 8.58 5.08
C ASP A 23 -16.13 9.14 6.51
N ALA A 24 -15.05 9.87 6.77
CA ALA A 24 -14.86 10.67 7.97
C ALA A 24 -16.00 11.67 8.22
N LEU A 25 -16.39 12.43 7.19
CA LEU A 25 -17.47 13.41 7.29
C LEU A 25 -18.83 12.74 7.52
N ALA A 26 -19.13 11.66 6.81
CA ALA A 26 -20.38 10.91 6.96
C ALA A 26 -20.49 10.24 8.34
N SER A 27 -19.42 9.58 8.78
CA SER A 27 -19.35 8.90 10.09
C SER A 27 -19.53 9.89 11.23
N GLY A 28 -18.82 11.02 11.20
CA GLY A 28 -18.97 12.07 12.21
C GLY A 28 -20.34 12.73 12.21
N TYR A 29 -20.93 12.95 11.02
CA TYR A 29 -22.31 13.45 10.92
C TYR A 29 -23.32 12.46 11.53
N ALA A 30 -23.17 11.16 11.27
CA ALA A 30 -24.04 10.12 11.81
C ALA A 30 -24.00 10.06 13.35
N VAL A 31 -22.81 10.14 13.95
CA VAL A 31 -22.65 10.20 15.40
C VAL A 31 -23.21 11.51 15.97
N TYR A 32 -22.94 12.65 15.32
CA TYR A 32 -23.48 13.95 15.70
C TYR A 32 -25.02 13.94 15.71
N TRP A 33 -25.62 13.43 14.64
CA TRP A 33 -27.06 13.32 14.48
C TRP A 33 -27.67 12.42 15.55
N TYR A 34 -27.08 11.24 15.78
CA TYR A 34 -27.52 10.32 16.82
C TYR A 34 -27.54 10.99 18.20
N LEU A 35 -26.43 11.61 18.61
CA LEU A 35 -26.31 12.25 19.93
C LEU A 35 -27.29 13.42 20.07
N THR A 36 -27.44 14.22 19.02
CA THR A 36 -28.40 15.34 19.00
C THR A 36 -29.84 14.83 19.13
N SER A 37 -30.19 13.73 18.46
CA SER A 37 -31.52 13.10 18.58
C SER A 37 -31.83 12.60 20.00
N LYS A 38 -30.79 12.36 20.81
CA LYS A 38 -30.88 11.98 22.23
C LYS A 38 -30.79 13.17 23.18
N GLY A 39 -30.85 14.40 22.68
CA GLY A 39 -30.86 15.63 23.48
C GLY A 39 -29.48 16.11 23.92
N LYS A 40 -28.39 15.59 23.34
CA LYS A 40 -27.03 16.08 23.58
C LYS A 40 -26.69 17.24 22.65
N SER A 41 -25.60 17.95 22.94
CA SER A 41 -25.10 19.07 22.14
C SER A 41 -23.62 18.88 21.79
N PRO A 42 -23.28 17.84 21.00
CA PRO A 42 -21.88 17.57 20.65
C PRO A 42 -21.31 18.65 19.72
N ARG A 43 -19.99 18.80 19.71
CA ARG A 43 -19.24 19.56 18.70
C ARG A 43 -18.61 18.60 17.69
N PHE A 44 -18.81 18.78 16.39
CA PHE A 44 -18.16 17.97 15.36
C PHE A 44 -17.06 18.80 14.66
N ILE A 45 -15.80 18.36 14.75
CA ILE A 45 -14.63 19.13 14.30
C ILE A 45 -13.60 18.30 13.52
N TYR A 46 -12.75 18.98 12.76
CA TYR A 46 -11.48 18.47 12.23
C TYR A 46 -10.37 19.53 12.37
N ARG A 47 -9.10 19.09 12.33
CA ARG A 47 -7.96 19.90 12.78
C ARG A 47 -6.73 19.91 11.86
N GLY A 48 -6.87 19.55 10.58
CA GLY A 48 -5.73 19.56 9.66
C GLY A 48 -5.09 20.92 9.48
N SER A 49 -3.89 20.93 8.88
CA SER A 49 -3.16 22.18 8.60
C SER A 49 -3.86 23.09 7.58
N ARG A 50 -4.84 22.56 6.85
CA ARG A 50 -5.58 23.27 5.81
C ARG A 50 -7.05 22.93 5.93
N LYS A 51 -7.89 23.92 5.63
CA LYS A 51 -9.34 23.72 5.49
C LYS A 51 -9.62 22.82 4.29
N VAL A 52 -10.69 22.03 4.36
CA VAL A 52 -11.19 21.26 3.20
C VAL A 52 -11.44 22.19 2.01
N THR A 53 -10.82 21.87 0.87
CA THR A 53 -10.95 22.61 -0.40
C THR A 53 -11.50 21.77 -1.54
N LYS A 54 -11.49 20.43 -1.43
CA LYS A 54 -11.96 19.52 -2.49
C LYS A 54 -13.43 19.76 -2.80
N SER A 55 -13.74 20.01 -4.07
CA SER A 55 -15.08 20.44 -4.49
C SER A 55 -16.17 19.43 -4.12
N ASN A 56 -15.92 18.13 -4.26
CA ASN A 56 -16.86 17.08 -3.87
C ASN A 56 -17.20 17.11 -2.37
N LEU A 57 -16.21 17.36 -1.50
CA LEU A 57 -16.42 17.46 -0.05
C LEU A 57 -17.08 18.79 0.33
N LEU A 58 -16.78 19.88 -0.38
CA LEU A 58 -17.46 21.15 -0.19
C LEU A 58 -18.96 21.04 -0.52
N ILE A 59 -19.30 20.40 -1.64
CA ILE A 59 -20.69 20.07 -2.03
C ILE A 59 -21.32 19.18 -0.95
N MET A 60 -20.61 18.14 -0.51
CA MET A 60 -21.10 17.26 0.55
C MET A 60 -21.44 18.04 1.83
N ILE A 61 -20.55 18.92 2.29
CA ILE A 61 -20.77 19.71 3.51
C ILE A 61 -21.93 20.69 3.33
N SER A 62 -22.03 21.38 2.18
CA SER A 62 -23.06 22.39 1.94
C SER A 62 -24.45 21.78 1.68
N GLU A 63 -24.55 20.83 0.75
CA GLU A 63 -25.83 20.28 0.31
C GLU A 63 -26.44 19.32 1.34
N LEU A 64 -25.60 18.66 2.16
CA LEU A 64 -26.05 17.77 3.24
C LEU A 64 -26.10 18.45 4.61
N ASN A 65 -25.82 19.76 4.68
CA ASN A 65 -25.79 20.54 5.93
C ASN A 65 -24.97 19.89 7.05
N ILE A 66 -23.79 19.33 6.71
CA ILE A 66 -22.96 18.63 7.68
C ILE A 66 -22.43 19.65 8.71
N PRO A 67 -22.72 19.48 10.02
CA PRO A 67 -22.39 20.47 11.06
C PRO A 67 -20.92 20.38 11.52
N VAL A 68 -20.00 20.12 10.59
CA VAL A 68 -18.57 20.02 10.85
C VAL A 68 -17.93 21.41 10.91
N LYS A 69 -17.02 21.62 11.85
CA LYS A 69 -16.23 22.86 11.98
C LYS A 69 -14.74 22.61 11.82
N TYR A 70 -14.08 23.56 11.15
CA TYR A 70 -12.62 23.59 11.07
C TYR A 70 -12.07 24.30 12.30
N GLU A 71 -11.44 23.56 13.20
CA GLU A 71 -10.93 24.09 14.48
C GLU A 71 -9.45 23.67 14.70
N PRO A 72 -8.51 24.16 13.87
CA PRO A 72 -7.10 23.74 13.93
C PRO A 72 -6.47 24.04 15.30
N GLU A 73 -6.89 25.13 15.93
CA GLU A 73 -6.41 25.61 17.24
C GLU A 73 -7.31 25.15 18.41
N PHE A 74 -8.03 24.03 18.28
CA PHE A 74 -8.82 23.51 19.39
C PHE A 74 -7.94 23.12 20.59
N GLU A 75 -8.16 23.75 21.73
CA GLU A 75 -7.37 23.56 22.96
C GLU A 75 -8.21 23.05 24.16
N ASP A 76 -9.54 22.99 24.03
CA ASP A 76 -10.41 22.54 25.11
C ASP A 76 -10.17 21.06 25.45
N LYS A 77 -10.44 20.69 26.70
CA LYS A 77 -10.38 19.31 27.18
C LYS A 77 -11.79 18.78 27.44
N PRO A 78 -12.44 18.15 26.44
CA PRO A 78 -13.79 17.63 26.61
C PRO A 78 -13.85 16.47 27.61
N GLU A 79 -15.04 16.26 28.20
CA GLU A 79 -15.31 15.07 29.01
C GLU A 79 -15.22 13.79 28.17
N LEU A 80 -15.77 13.84 26.95
CA LEU A 80 -15.72 12.75 25.98
C LEU A 80 -15.24 13.25 24.61
N LEU A 81 -14.17 12.63 24.12
CA LEU A 81 -13.74 12.70 22.73
C LEU A 81 -14.16 11.43 22.00
N ILE A 82 -14.87 11.56 20.89
CA ILE A 82 -15.21 10.46 19.98
C ILE A 82 -14.39 10.62 18.71
N ALA A 83 -13.36 9.78 18.55
CA ALA A 83 -12.61 9.67 17.31
C ALA A 83 -13.40 8.80 16.33
N VAL A 84 -13.70 9.33 15.15
CA VAL A 84 -14.44 8.64 14.08
C VAL A 84 -13.58 8.54 12.83
N ASP A 85 -13.54 7.36 12.23
CA ASP A 85 -12.72 7.06 11.05
C ASP A 85 -11.21 7.33 11.29
N CYS A 86 -10.79 7.24 12.55
CA CYS A 86 -9.41 7.47 12.97
C CYS A 86 -9.15 6.89 14.36
N GLN A 87 -7.87 6.68 14.68
CA GLN A 87 -7.41 6.15 15.96
C GLN A 87 -6.34 7.08 16.57
N PRO A 88 -6.38 7.33 17.89
CA PRO A 88 -5.34 8.09 18.58
C PRO A 88 -3.94 7.55 18.28
N GLY A 89 -3.00 8.45 17.97
CA GLY A 89 -1.61 8.11 17.69
C GLY A 89 -1.29 7.83 16.20
N GLN A 90 -2.28 7.90 15.30
CA GLN A 90 -2.02 7.96 13.86
C GLN A 90 -1.34 9.29 13.47
N LYS A 91 -0.60 9.31 12.36
CA LYS A 91 0.07 10.53 11.87
C LYS A 91 -0.90 11.61 11.40
N ASN A 92 -2.09 11.21 10.95
CA ASN A 92 -3.11 12.07 10.35
C ASN A 92 -4.22 12.47 11.37
N ILE A 93 -3.89 12.51 12.67
CA ILE A 93 -4.82 12.97 13.69
C ILE A 93 -4.10 13.84 14.71
N SER A 94 -4.60 15.06 14.90
CA SER A 94 -4.14 15.97 15.93
C SER A 94 -4.64 15.53 17.30
N ILE A 95 -3.76 15.51 18.30
CA ILE A 95 -4.09 15.05 19.64
C ILE A 95 -5.02 16.08 20.32
N ILE A 96 -6.14 15.59 20.85
CA ILE A 96 -7.01 16.32 21.78
C ILE A 96 -6.96 15.56 23.11
N GLU A 97 -6.58 16.25 24.18
CA GLU A 97 -6.71 15.67 25.51
C GLU A 97 -8.19 15.60 25.90
N ALA A 98 -8.63 14.49 26.48
CA ALA A 98 -10.01 14.32 26.94
C ALA A 98 -10.07 13.50 28.24
N GLY A 99 -11.17 13.61 28.98
CA GLY A 99 -11.42 12.76 30.15
C GLY A 99 -11.61 11.29 29.76
N THR A 100 -12.41 11.05 28.71
CA THR A 100 -12.65 9.74 28.10
C THR A 100 -12.47 9.84 26.59
N VAL A 101 -11.91 8.78 25.98
CA VAL A 101 -11.80 8.65 24.52
C VAL A 101 -12.59 7.43 24.06
N ALA A 102 -13.49 7.65 23.11
CA ALA A 102 -14.17 6.62 22.35
C ALA A 102 -13.65 6.60 20.90
N VAL A 103 -13.67 5.44 20.26
CA VAL A 103 -13.17 5.23 18.90
C VAL A 103 -14.17 4.40 18.11
N ILE A 104 -14.56 4.88 16.93
CA ILE A 104 -15.35 4.14 15.95
C ILE A 104 -14.57 4.18 14.64
N ASP A 105 -14.14 3.02 14.15
CA ASP A 105 -13.23 2.96 13.00
C ASP A 105 -13.34 1.62 12.23
N HIS A 106 -12.88 1.61 10.99
CA HIS A 106 -12.78 0.43 10.13
C HIS A 106 -11.34 0.16 9.65
N HIS A 107 -10.36 0.98 10.01
CA HIS A 107 -8.97 0.70 9.69
C HIS A 107 -8.41 -0.47 10.50
N GLN A 108 -7.23 -0.95 10.11
CA GLN A 108 -6.48 -1.92 10.93
C GLN A 108 -6.18 -1.31 12.30
N VAL A 109 -6.28 -2.14 13.34
CA VAL A 109 -6.01 -1.72 14.71
C VAL A 109 -4.59 -1.20 14.84
N ASN A 110 -4.46 0.02 15.35
CA ASN A 110 -3.19 0.66 15.63
C ASN A 110 -3.02 0.85 17.14
N GLY A 111 -1.96 0.26 17.71
CA GLY A 111 -1.63 0.43 19.12
C GLY A 111 -2.67 -0.12 20.09
N THR A 112 -2.81 0.56 21.23
CA THR A 112 -3.72 0.14 22.31
C THR A 112 -5.08 0.78 22.14
N LYS A 113 -6.14 -0.04 22.15
CA LYS A 113 -7.52 0.44 22.03
C LYS A 113 -7.99 1.07 23.34
N PRO A 114 -8.56 2.29 23.31
CA PRO A 114 -9.34 2.80 24.43
C PRO A 114 -10.48 1.84 24.85
N PRO A 115 -10.98 1.93 26.10
CA PRO A 115 -12.07 1.05 26.56
C PRO A 115 -13.34 1.15 25.70
N PHE A 116 -13.64 2.35 25.22
CA PHE A 116 -14.80 2.64 24.38
C PHE A 116 -14.45 2.58 22.90
N SER A 117 -14.01 1.42 22.41
CA SER A 117 -13.68 1.22 21.00
C SER A 117 -14.58 0.20 20.31
N ASP A 118 -15.08 0.55 19.13
CA ASP A 118 -15.68 -0.38 18.16
C ASP A 118 -14.92 -0.22 16.83
N ILE A 119 -13.97 -1.14 16.59
CA ILE A 119 -13.09 -1.10 15.41
C ILE A 119 -13.32 -2.37 14.60
N ARG A 120 -13.88 -2.24 13.39
CA ARG A 120 -14.32 -3.37 12.56
C ARG A 120 -13.55 -3.40 11.24
N SER A 121 -12.33 -3.92 11.30
CA SER A 121 -11.35 -3.83 10.21
C SER A 121 -11.67 -4.60 8.91
N ASN A 122 -12.83 -5.26 8.86
CA ASN A 122 -13.33 -6.02 7.73
C ASN A 122 -14.52 -5.34 7.03
N MET A 123 -14.95 -4.17 7.49
CA MET A 123 -16.01 -3.37 6.85
C MET A 123 -15.41 -2.50 5.75
N GLY A 124 -16.22 -2.24 4.71
CA GLY A 124 -15.82 -1.39 3.59
C GLY A 124 -15.63 0.08 3.98
N SER A 125 -16.26 0.54 5.07
CA SER A 125 -16.15 1.92 5.55
C SER A 125 -16.54 2.07 7.03
N CYS A 126 -16.07 3.13 7.68
CA CYS A 126 -16.54 3.57 9.00
C CYS A 126 -18.02 3.97 8.97
N SER A 127 -18.53 4.52 7.86
CA SER A 127 -19.97 4.81 7.70
C SER A 127 -20.83 3.57 7.91
N THR A 128 -20.36 2.39 7.47
CA THR A 128 -21.07 1.12 7.70
C THR A 128 -21.07 0.72 9.16
N VAL A 129 -19.95 0.96 9.86
CA VAL A 129 -19.85 0.71 11.31
C VAL A 129 -20.85 1.56 12.07
N VAL A 130 -20.88 2.87 11.83
CA VAL A 130 -21.79 3.79 12.53
C VAL A 130 -23.25 3.50 12.18
N TRP A 131 -23.56 3.22 10.89
CA TRP A 131 -24.90 2.83 10.47
C TRP A 131 -25.39 1.57 11.20
N ASP A 132 -24.56 0.52 11.27
CA ASP A 132 -24.92 -0.72 11.96
C ASP A 132 -25.12 -0.50 13.47
N MET A 133 -24.31 0.37 14.10
CA MET A 133 -24.49 0.76 15.50
C MET A 133 -25.81 1.48 15.75
N ILE A 134 -26.19 2.45 14.90
CA ILE A 134 -27.48 3.15 15.00
C ILE A 134 -28.64 2.19 14.76
N ARG A 135 -28.53 1.33 13.74
CA ARG A 135 -29.54 0.30 13.41
C ARG A 135 -29.75 -0.68 14.56
N ALA A 136 -28.67 -1.09 15.24
CA ALA A 136 -28.72 -2.00 16.38
C ALA A 136 -29.50 -1.41 17.58
N GLU A 137 -29.65 -0.09 17.65
CA GLU A 137 -30.47 0.60 18.64
C GLU A 137 -31.92 0.85 18.18
N GLY A 138 -32.30 0.28 17.03
CA GLY A 138 -33.67 0.35 16.49
C GLY A 138 -34.03 1.71 15.87
N ILE A 139 -33.03 2.51 15.51
CA ILE A 139 -33.21 3.83 14.91
C ILE A 139 -32.99 3.72 13.39
N ASP A 140 -33.92 4.29 12.62
CA ASP A 140 -33.81 4.37 11.17
C ASP A 140 -33.16 5.71 10.76
N VAL A 141 -31.97 5.65 10.16
CA VAL A 141 -31.25 6.84 9.65
C VAL A 141 -31.98 7.52 8.50
N ASN A 142 -32.92 6.83 7.84
CA ASN A 142 -33.77 7.42 6.79
C ASN A 142 -34.82 8.41 7.32
N THR A 143 -34.85 8.65 8.63
CA THR A 143 -35.69 9.68 9.24
C THR A 143 -35.10 11.09 9.12
N ASP A 144 -33.82 11.20 8.76
CA ASP A 144 -33.15 12.45 8.40
C ASP A 144 -33.05 12.57 6.87
N ASP A 145 -33.22 13.78 6.36
CA ASP A 145 -33.27 14.04 4.92
C ASP A 145 -31.89 13.91 4.24
N PHE A 146 -30.80 14.12 4.98
CA PHE A 146 -29.44 14.22 4.43
C PHE A 146 -28.53 13.05 4.84
N LEU A 147 -28.73 12.51 6.04
CA LEU A 147 -27.87 11.48 6.62
C LEU A 147 -27.76 10.21 5.75
N PRO A 148 -28.84 9.66 5.13
CA PRO A 148 -28.71 8.49 4.26
C PRO A 148 -27.80 8.74 3.06
N THR A 149 -27.83 9.95 2.52
CA THR A 149 -26.98 10.35 1.39
C THR A 149 -25.52 10.49 1.82
N ALA A 150 -25.26 11.08 2.99
CA ALA A 150 -23.91 11.19 3.56
C ALA A 150 -23.30 9.80 3.78
N LEU A 151 -24.01 8.93 4.51
CA LEU A 151 -23.60 7.56 4.81
C LEU A 151 -23.36 6.73 3.54
N TYR A 152 -24.25 6.85 2.54
CA TYR A 152 -24.06 6.17 1.26
C TYR A 152 -22.83 6.66 0.52
N TYR A 153 -22.60 7.99 0.51
CA TYR A 153 -21.45 8.56 -0.18
C TYR A 153 -20.12 8.19 0.49
N GLY A 154 -20.08 8.15 1.83
CA GLY A 154 -18.91 7.67 2.60
C GLY A 154 -18.55 6.23 2.23
N LEU A 155 -19.52 5.30 2.26
CA LEU A 155 -19.31 3.92 1.79
C LEU A 155 -18.88 3.87 0.31
N TYR A 156 -19.52 4.67 -0.55
CA TYR A 156 -19.24 4.71 -1.98
C TYR A 156 -17.79 5.10 -2.29
N THR A 157 -17.25 6.10 -1.60
CA THR A 157 -15.86 6.54 -1.83
C THR A 157 -14.84 5.53 -1.32
N ASP A 158 -15.07 5.00 -0.12
CA ASP A 158 -14.09 4.16 0.57
C ASP A 158 -13.96 2.75 -0.01
N THR A 159 -14.98 2.30 -0.73
CA THR A 159 -14.99 1.02 -1.44
C THR A 159 -14.75 1.17 -2.94
N ASN A 160 -14.04 2.23 -3.35
CA ASN A 160 -13.68 2.50 -4.74
C ASN A 160 -14.91 2.41 -5.67
N LYS A 161 -15.92 3.25 -5.38
CA LYS A 161 -17.20 3.30 -6.12
C LYS A 161 -17.97 1.97 -6.05
N LEU A 162 -17.97 1.34 -4.87
CA LEU A 162 -18.62 0.05 -4.57
C LEU A 162 -17.99 -1.18 -5.25
N THR A 163 -16.86 -1.04 -5.93
CA THR A 163 -16.19 -2.18 -6.57
C THR A 163 -15.47 -3.08 -5.57
N GLU A 164 -15.15 -2.57 -4.38
CA GLU A 164 -14.42 -3.27 -3.32
C GLU A 164 -15.34 -3.68 -2.14
N VAL A 165 -16.66 -3.71 -2.36
CA VAL A 165 -17.64 -4.16 -1.36
C VAL A 165 -17.59 -5.68 -1.22
N SER A 166 -17.03 -6.13 -0.09
CA SER A 166 -16.88 -7.54 0.23
C SER A 166 -17.77 -8.01 1.38
N HIS A 167 -18.02 -7.16 2.38
CA HIS A 167 -18.76 -7.56 3.58
C HIS A 167 -20.29 -7.50 3.35
N PRO A 168 -21.08 -8.47 3.84
CA PRO A 168 -22.54 -8.45 3.68
C PRO A 168 -23.21 -7.19 4.26
N LEU A 169 -22.74 -6.68 5.40
CA LEU A 169 -23.30 -5.45 6.00
C LEU A 169 -23.15 -4.22 5.11
N ASP A 170 -22.08 -4.11 4.32
CA ASP A 170 -21.92 -3.01 3.36
C ASP A 170 -23.05 -3.07 2.30
N ARG A 171 -23.42 -4.29 1.87
CA ARG A 171 -24.53 -4.52 0.93
C ARG A 171 -25.88 -4.23 1.57
N ASP A 172 -26.08 -4.68 2.80
CA ASP A 172 -27.31 -4.41 3.55
C ASP A 172 -27.51 -2.89 3.73
N MET A 173 -26.44 -2.15 3.98
CA MET A 173 -26.47 -0.69 4.05
C MET A 173 -26.83 -0.06 2.71
N ILE A 174 -26.22 -0.50 1.60
CA ILE A 174 -26.54 -0.02 0.24
C ILE A 174 -28.04 -0.17 -0.06
N ASP A 175 -28.63 -1.31 0.31
CA ASP A 175 -30.04 -1.62 0.06
C ASP A 175 -30.98 -0.85 1.01
N ALA A 176 -30.53 -0.55 2.23
CA ALA A 176 -31.35 0.10 3.26
C ALA A 176 -31.42 1.63 3.13
N LEU A 177 -30.38 2.28 2.60
CA LEU A 177 -30.28 3.74 2.56
C LEU A 177 -31.05 4.36 1.39
N ARG A 178 -31.94 5.31 1.70
CA ARG A 178 -32.68 6.13 0.73
C ARG A 178 -31.87 7.36 0.31
N ALA A 179 -30.67 7.11 -0.22
CA ALA A 179 -29.75 8.16 -0.64
C ALA A 179 -30.22 8.89 -1.93
N ASP A 180 -29.98 10.20 -1.99
CA ASP A 180 -30.13 10.97 -3.23
C ASP A 180 -29.01 10.61 -4.21
N LYS A 181 -29.35 9.75 -5.18
CA LYS A 181 -28.41 9.29 -6.21
C LYS A 181 -27.95 10.41 -7.15
N SER A 182 -28.73 11.49 -7.31
CA SER A 182 -28.36 12.62 -8.15
C SER A 182 -27.25 13.42 -7.49
N LEU A 183 -27.40 13.70 -6.19
CA LEU A 183 -26.37 14.39 -5.41
C LEU A 183 -25.10 13.53 -5.26
N VAL A 184 -25.23 12.22 -5.02
CA VAL A 184 -24.09 11.30 -5.05
C VAL A 184 -23.34 11.37 -6.38
N ARG A 185 -24.07 11.37 -7.50
CA ARG A 185 -23.47 11.49 -8.84
C ARG A 185 -22.80 12.83 -9.04
N GLU A 186 -23.38 13.92 -8.57
CA GLU A 186 -22.77 15.25 -8.61
C GLU A 186 -21.45 15.29 -7.84
N MET A 187 -21.47 14.90 -6.56
CA MET A 187 -20.26 14.83 -5.74
C MET A 187 -19.19 13.92 -6.38
N SER A 188 -19.59 12.77 -6.92
CA SER A 188 -18.69 11.83 -7.59
C SER A 188 -18.01 12.38 -8.85
N ASN A 189 -18.61 13.38 -9.51
CA ASN A 189 -18.06 14.01 -10.72
C ASN A 189 -17.36 15.35 -10.44
N SER A 190 -17.38 15.82 -9.19
CA SER A 190 -16.79 17.09 -8.77
C SER A 190 -15.49 16.90 -7.99
N ASN A 191 -14.65 15.93 -8.40
CA ASN A 191 -13.36 15.65 -7.74
C ASN A 191 -12.25 16.65 -8.13
N ILE A 192 -12.46 17.45 -9.17
CA ILE A 192 -11.50 18.43 -9.71
C ILE A 192 -12.24 19.76 -9.84
N SER A 193 -11.71 20.82 -9.26
CA SER A 193 -12.25 22.17 -9.42
C SER A 193 -11.97 22.75 -10.80
N LEU A 194 -12.64 23.85 -11.18
CA LEU A 194 -12.37 24.51 -12.46
C LEU A 194 -10.94 25.04 -12.56
N ASP A 195 -10.39 25.56 -11.46
CA ASP A 195 -9.01 26.04 -11.41
C ASP A 195 -8.02 24.87 -11.57
N GLU A 196 -8.25 23.74 -10.89
CA GLU A 196 -7.43 22.54 -11.03
C GLU A 196 -7.56 21.92 -12.43
N LEU A 197 -8.73 22.03 -13.07
CA LEU A 197 -8.92 21.62 -14.45
C LEU A 197 -8.11 22.51 -15.42
N GLU A 198 -8.06 23.82 -15.17
CA GLU A 198 -7.21 24.74 -15.93
C GLU A 198 -5.72 24.40 -15.75
N ILE A 199 -5.27 24.17 -14.51
CA ILE A 199 -3.90 23.72 -14.19
C ILE A 199 -3.58 22.43 -14.94
N THR A 200 -4.48 21.44 -14.87
CA THR A 200 -4.35 20.16 -15.55
C THR A 200 -4.22 20.36 -17.06
N GLY A 201 -5.07 21.17 -17.67
CA GLY A 201 -5.05 21.46 -19.11
C GLY A 201 -3.75 22.14 -19.55
N LYS A 202 -3.27 23.15 -18.81
CA LYS A 202 -2.00 23.81 -19.11
C LYS A 202 -0.81 22.86 -18.96
N ALA A 203 -0.78 22.07 -17.90
CA ALA A 203 0.27 21.10 -17.64
C ALA A 203 0.36 20.07 -18.77
N ILE A 204 -0.78 19.50 -19.18
CA ILE A 204 -0.86 18.56 -20.29
C ILE A 204 -0.37 19.18 -21.59
N LEU A 205 -0.71 20.45 -21.90
CA LEU A 205 -0.21 21.12 -23.11
C LEU A 205 1.29 21.40 -23.07
N GLY A 206 1.87 21.58 -21.87
CA GLY A 206 3.29 21.84 -21.64
C GLY A 206 4.18 20.60 -21.51
N TYR A 207 3.67 19.41 -21.87
CA TYR A 207 4.37 18.15 -21.71
C TYR A 207 5.75 18.12 -22.39
N ASN A 208 6.66 17.33 -21.83
CA ASN A 208 7.93 16.97 -22.44
C ASN A 208 8.02 15.45 -22.59
N TYR A 209 8.03 14.97 -23.83
CA TYR A 209 8.06 13.54 -24.15
C TYR A 209 9.47 13.07 -24.48
N LEU A 210 9.92 12.04 -23.76
CA LEU A 210 11.19 11.36 -23.99
C LEU A 210 10.91 10.09 -24.78
N GLU A 211 10.95 10.19 -26.10
CA GLU A 211 10.60 9.09 -27.02
C GLU A 211 11.44 7.83 -26.79
N GLU A 212 12.73 7.99 -26.47
CA GLU A 212 13.64 6.86 -26.17
C GLU A 212 13.20 6.02 -24.97
N TYR A 213 12.48 6.62 -24.02
CA TYR A 213 12.06 5.99 -22.77
C TYR A 213 10.55 5.82 -22.65
N GLU A 214 9.78 6.18 -23.68
CA GLU A 214 8.31 6.20 -23.65
C GLU A 214 7.77 6.89 -22.39
N CYS A 215 8.41 8.01 -22.00
CA CYS A 215 8.20 8.67 -20.72
C CYS A 215 7.78 10.14 -20.91
N LEU A 216 6.74 10.56 -20.20
CA LEU A 216 6.30 11.95 -20.14
C LEU A 216 6.77 12.63 -18.85
N ILE A 217 7.33 13.83 -18.98
CA ILE A 217 7.53 14.75 -17.87
C ILE A 217 6.51 15.89 -18.02
N VAL A 218 5.71 16.11 -16.97
CA VAL A 218 4.66 17.12 -16.95
C VAL A 218 4.91 18.07 -15.79
N GLU A 219 5.07 19.35 -16.12
CA GLU A 219 5.23 20.43 -15.17
C GLU A 219 3.87 21.12 -14.97
N ALA A 220 3.39 21.16 -13.74
CA ALA A 220 2.16 21.83 -13.34
C ALA A 220 2.46 23.09 -12.52
N GLU A 221 1.49 24.01 -12.51
CA GLU A 221 1.46 25.08 -11.51
C GLU A 221 1.27 24.49 -10.09
N GLU A 222 1.59 25.26 -9.05
CA GLU A 222 1.38 24.82 -7.66
C GLU A 222 -0.09 24.46 -7.43
N CYS A 223 -0.34 23.22 -6.99
CA CYS A 223 -1.67 22.65 -6.83
C CYS A 223 -1.72 21.65 -5.67
N ASP A 224 -2.91 21.14 -5.36
CA ASP A 224 -3.02 19.99 -4.48
C ASP A 224 -2.26 18.79 -5.09
N PRO A 225 -1.39 18.09 -4.33
CA PRO A 225 -0.62 16.95 -4.86
C PRO A 225 -1.47 15.85 -5.51
N CYS A 226 -2.77 15.73 -5.16
CA CYS A 226 -3.69 14.81 -5.81
C CYS A 226 -3.85 15.12 -7.32
N ILE A 227 -3.75 16.39 -7.71
CA ILE A 227 -3.88 16.84 -9.11
C ILE A 227 -2.70 16.38 -9.96
N LEU A 228 -1.49 16.31 -9.39
CA LEU A 228 -0.36 15.66 -10.07
C LEU A 228 -0.67 14.18 -10.37
N GLY A 229 -1.42 13.52 -9.49
CA GLY A 229 -1.93 12.18 -9.70
C GLY A 229 -2.92 12.10 -10.86
N VAL A 230 -3.88 13.02 -10.92
CA VAL A 230 -4.87 13.13 -12.02
C VAL A 230 -4.18 13.36 -13.36
N ILE A 231 -3.26 14.31 -13.43
CA ILE A 231 -2.47 14.61 -14.62
C ILE A 231 -1.74 13.34 -15.09
N ALA A 232 -1.02 12.69 -14.18
CA ALA A 232 -0.21 11.52 -14.50
C ALA A 232 -1.06 10.32 -14.93
N ASP A 233 -2.21 10.09 -14.28
CA ASP A 233 -3.15 9.03 -14.66
C ASP A 233 -3.75 9.29 -16.06
N PHE A 234 -4.12 10.55 -16.38
CA PHE A 234 -4.68 10.91 -17.68
C PHE A 234 -3.68 10.76 -18.83
N VAL A 235 -2.46 11.29 -18.69
CA VAL A 235 -1.48 11.24 -19.79
C VAL A 235 -0.93 9.84 -20.05
N LEU A 236 -1.03 8.93 -19.09
CA LEU A 236 -0.66 7.52 -19.24
C LEU A 236 -1.61 6.76 -20.17
N GLU A 237 -2.80 7.31 -20.46
CA GLU A 237 -3.72 6.74 -21.46
C GLU A 237 -3.27 7.01 -22.91
N ALA A 238 -2.25 7.85 -23.11
CA ALA A 238 -1.73 8.16 -24.44
C ALA A 238 -0.88 7.00 -25.00
N GLU A 239 -0.93 6.82 -26.33
CA GLU A 239 -0.15 5.79 -27.02
C GLU A 239 1.35 6.00 -26.79
N LYS A 240 2.09 4.92 -26.47
CA LYS A 240 3.53 4.91 -26.20
C LYS A 240 3.96 5.77 -25.01
N VAL A 241 3.07 5.93 -24.02
CA VAL A 241 3.44 6.51 -22.72
C VAL A 241 3.36 5.40 -21.67
N ASN A 242 4.52 4.92 -21.24
CA ASN A 242 4.63 3.86 -20.24
C ASN A 242 4.88 4.40 -18.83
N VAL A 243 5.47 5.60 -18.73
CA VAL A 243 5.82 6.24 -17.47
C VAL A 243 5.49 7.73 -17.54
N CYS A 244 4.93 8.27 -16.47
CA CYS A 244 4.73 9.70 -16.29
C CYS A 244 5.35 10.18 -14.98
N LEU A 245 6.12 11.27 -15.07
CA LEU A 245 6.55 12.09 -13.95
C LEU A 245 5.82 13.43 -14.02
N ALA A 246 4.81 13.63 -13.17
CA ALA A 246 4.18 14.93 -12.97
C ALA A 246 4.78 15.62 -11.75
N TYR A 247 5.06 16.92 -11.84
CA TYR A 247 5.59 17.68 -10.72
C TYR A 247 5.12 19.14 -10.73
N PHE A 248 5.20 19.79 -9.58
CA PHE A 248 5.24 21.25 -9.48
C PHE A 248 6.43 21.66 -8.62
N GLU A 249 6.91 22.88 -8.84
CA GLU A 249 7.98 23.51 -8.07
C GLU A 249 7.41 24.73 -7.32
N SER A 250 7.58 24.75 -5.99
CA SER A 250 7.26 25.90 -5.14
C SER A 250 8.49 26.36 -4.36
N PRO A 251 8.46 27.54 -3.71
CA PRO A 251 9.57 28.00 -2.86
C PRO A 251 9.89 27.08 -1.67
N TYR A 252 8.96 26.19 -1.31
CA TYR A 252 9.08 25.34 -0.11
C TYR A 252 9.39 23.89 -0.45
N GLU A 253 8.89 23.41 -1.58
CA GLU A 253 9.01 22.02 -1.99
C GLU A 253 8.81 21.83 -3.49
N VAL A 254 9.43 20.79 -4.03
CA VAL A 254 9.05 20.23 -5.33
C VAL A 254 8.29 18.94 -5.06
N LYS A 255 7.02 18.88 -5.45
CA LYS A 255 6.20 17.67 -5.32
C LYS A 255 6.22 16.88 -6.59
N LEU A 256 6.37 15.56 -6.46
CA LEU A 256 6.40 14.60 -7.55
C LEU A 256 5.24 13.62 -7.41
N SER A 257 4.63 13.27 -8.53
CA SER A 257 3.73 12.12 -8.69
C SER A 257 4.20 11.30 -9.88
N ILE A 258 4.42 10.01 -9.64
CA ILE A 258 4.91 9.08 -10.66
C ILE A 258 3.85 8.04 -10.93
N ARG A 259 3.64 7.75 -12.21
CA ARG A 259 2.82 6.64 -12.69
C ARG A 259 3.64 5.78 -13.64
N SER A 260 3.46 4.48 -13.53
CA SER A 260 4.04 3.50 -14.45
C SER A 260 2.98 2.46 -14.80
N CYS A 261 2.89 2.11 -16.08
CA CYS A 261 2.15 0.95 -16.58
C CYS A 261 3.06 -0.09 -17.22
N THR A 262 4.39 0.09 -17.14
CA THR A 262 5.38 -0.89 -17.59
C THR A 262 5.96 -1.65 -16.40
N LYS A 263 6.22 -2.94 -16.62
CA LYS A 263 6.92 -3.79 -15.65
C LYS A 263 8.40 -3.46 -15.49
N GLU A 264 9.00 -2.73 -16.44
CA GLU A 264 10.43 -2.40 -16.43
C GLU A 264 10.79 -1.27 -15.45
N VAL A 265 9.79 -0.45 -15.09
CA VAL A 265 9.97 0.73 -14.24
C VAL A 265 8.96 0.68 -13.11
N HIS A 266 9.43 0.39 -11.90
CA HIS A 266 8.61 0.53 -10.71
C HIS A 266 8.59 2.01 -10.26
N ALA A 267 7.40 2.55 -10.03
CA ALA A 267 7.19 3.96 -9.70
C ALA A 267 7.82 4.35 -8.35
N ASP A 268 7.75 3.48 -7.34
CA ASP A 268 8.36 3.65 -6.03
C ASP A 268 9.89 3.68 -6.10
N GLU A 269 10.50 2.78 -6.88
CA GLU A 269 11.94 2.75 -7.15
C GLU A 269 12.39 4.04 -7.85
N LEU A 270 11.65 4.48 -8.88
CA LEU A 270 11.94 5.73 -9.57
C LEU A 270 11.80 6.94 -8.65
N ALA A 271 10.76 6.99 -7.81
CA ALA A 271 10.56 8.06 -6.83
C ALA A 271 11.73 8.16 -5.84
N ALA A 272 12.17 7.02 -5.30
CA ALA A 272 13.31 6.95 -4.41
C ALA A 272 14.59 7.44 -5.12
N PHE A 273 14.85 6.98 -6.35
CA PHE A 273 16.01 7.38 -7.12
C PHE A 273 16.03 8.89 -7.43
N LEU A 274 14.92 9.45 -7.91
CA LEU A 274 14.82 10.87 -8.26
C LEU A 274 15.04 11.77 -7.04
N THR A 275 14.65 11.33 -5.85
CA THR A 275 14.73 12.12 -4.61
C THR A 275 15.97 11.82 -3.75
N ASP A 276 16.78 10.83 -4.11
CA ASP A 276 17.93 10.40 -3.30
C ASP A 276 18.91 11.54 -3.00
N GLY A 277 19.25 11.69 -1.72
CA GLY A 277 20.12 12.75 -1.19
C GLY A 277 19.55 14.18 -1.18
N ILE A 278 18.39 14.43 -1.80
CA ILE A 278 17.79 15.78 -1.95
C ILE A 278 16.34 15.87 -1.44
N GLY A 279 15.77 14.76 -0.98
CA GLY A 279 14.37 14.67 -0.63
C GLY A 279 13.98 13.32 -0.06
N GLY A 280 12.71 12.94 -0.24
CA GLY A 280 12.21 11.61 0.04
C GLY A 280 11.10 11.22 -0.94
N GLY A 281 11.12 9.95 -1.37
CA GLY A 281 10.17 9.42 -2.33
C GLY A 281 9.92 7.93 -2.09
N GLY A 282 8.75 7.48 -2.49
CA GLY A 282 8.30 6.09 -2.33
C GLY A 282 6.82 5.93 -2.68
N GLY A 283 6.31 4.71 -2.54
CA GLY A 283 4.92 4.40 -2.85
C GLY A 283 4.74 2.93 -3.22
N HIS A 284 4.01 2.69 -4.30
CA HIS A 284 3.74 1.37 -4.84
C HIS A 284 4.36 1.20 -6.23
N LEU A 285 4.41 -0.05 -6.71
CA LEU A 285 4.97 -0.43 -8.02
C LEU A 285 4.49 0.43 -9.19
N PHE A 286 3.22 0.84 -9.21
CA PHE A 286 2.64 1.58 -10.33
C PHE A 286 2.34 3.05 -10.01
N LYS A 287 2.30 3.42 -8.73
CA LYS A 287 1.92 4.76 -8.27
C LYS A 287 2.78 5.16 -7.08
N ALA A 288 3.54 6.25 -7.23
CA ALA A 288 4.41 6.75 -6.18
C ALA A 288 4.41 8.27 -6.12
N GLY A 289 4.92 8.80 -5.01
CA GLY A 289 5.08 10.23 -4.80
C GLY A 289 6.46 10.55 -4.26
N GLY A 290 6.84 11.83 -4.38
CA GLY A 290 8.12 12.30 -3.88
C GLY A 290 8.09 13.77 -3.50
N THR A 291 9.04 14.17 -2.67
CA THR A 291 9.26 15.57 -2.31
C THR A 291 10.74 15.87 -2.35
N ILE A 292 11.15 16.87 -3.13
CA ILE A 292 12.51 17.41 -3.14
C ILE A 292 12.51 18.72 -2.36
N ARG A 293 13.57 18.95 -1.59
CA ARG A 293 13.80 20.19 -0.87
C ARG A 293 14.49 21.21 -1.79
N PRO A 294 13.90 22.39 -2.08
CA PRO A 294 14.46 23.34 -3.03
C PRO A 294 15.87 23.80 -2.65
N GLU A 295 16.19 23.89 -1.35
CA GLU A 295 17.52 24.25 -0.87
C GLU A 295 18.61 23.18 -1.12
N LYS A 296 18.23 21.99 -1.59
CA LYS A 296 19.14 20.89 -1.94
C LYS A 296 19.47 20.82 -3.43
N ILE A 297 18.84 21.65 -4.26
CA ILE A 297 19.09 21.73 -5.70
C ILE A 297 19.64 23.11 -6.07
N ASP A 298 20.54 23.14 -7.06
CA ASP A 298 21.27 24.34 -7.49
C ASP A 298 20.80 24.89 -8.85
N LYS A 299 19.83 24.22 -9.45
CA LYS A 299 19.22 24.52 -10.76
C LYS A 299 17.71 24.24 -10.70
N PRO A 300 16.90 24.70 -11.68
CA PRO A 300 15.46 24.46 -11.70
C PRO A 300 15.11 22.98 -11.59
N ALA A 301 14.01 22.64 -10.91
CA ALA A 301 13.61 21.25 -10.67
C ALA A 301 13.49 20.44 -11.96
N LYS A 302 13.01 21.08 -13.04
CA LYS A 302 12.92 20.52 -14.39
C LYS A 302 14.23 19.89 -14.87
N GLU A 303 15.34 20.61 -14.70
CA GLU A 303 16.66 20.17 -15.17
C GLU A 303 17.18 19.02 -14.31
N VAL A 304 17.04 19.13 -12.98
CA VAL A 304 17.43 18.06 -12.05
C VAL A 304 16.67 16.77 -12.32
N LEU A 305 15.35 16.87 -12.46
CA LEU A 305 14.48 15.72 -12.71
C LEU A 305 14.78 15.09 -14.06
N TYR A 306 15.00 15.88 -15.10
CA TYR A 306 15.38 15.38 -16.42
C TYR A 306 16.72 14.62 -16.40
N GLU A 307 17.76 15.20 -15.79
CA GLU A 307 19.08 14.57 -15.67
C GLU A 307 19.02 13.26 -14.87
N ARG A 308 18.33 13.26 -13.72
CA ARG A 308 18.18 12.07 -12.88
C ARG A 308 17.32 11.00 -13.54
N LEU A 309 16.25 11.39 -14.25
CA LEU A 309 15.41 10.43 -14.97
C LEU A 309 16.20 9.72 -16.07
N LYS A 310 17.02 10.46 -16.84
CA LYS A 310 17.93 9.85 -17.82
C LYS A 310 18.93 8.91 -17.16
N ALA A 311 19.59 9.37 -16.10
CA ALA A 311 20.53 8.56 -15.35
C ALA A 311 19.88 7.26 -14.83
N TYR A 312 18.61 7.31 -14.40
CA TYR A 312 17.86 6.13 -13.99
C TYR A 312 17.69 5.11 -15.12
N TYR A 313 17.21 5.56 -16.29
CA TYR A 313 17.02 4.66 -17.43
C TYR A 313 18.35 4.09 -17.95
N ASP A 314 19.40 4.91 -18.00
CA ASP A 314 20.72 4.50 -18.50
C ASP A 314 21.49 3.62 -17.50
N MET A 315 21.09 3.62 -16.22
CA MET A 315 21.77 2.86 -15.18
C MET A 315 21.49 1.35 -15.29
N TYR A 316 20.28 0.96 -15.68
CA TYR A 316 19.83 -0.43 -15.65
C TYR A 316 19.87 -1.10 -17.02
N LYS A 317 20.46 -2.28 -17.06
CA LYS A 317 20.29 -3.21 -18.18
C LYS A 317 19.17 -4.19 -17.91
N ILE A 318 18.22 -4.25 -18.83
CA ILE A 318 17.08 -5.15 -18.73
C ILE A 318 17.42 -6.48 -19.41
N ILE A 319 17.19 -7.58 -18.71
CA ILE A 319 17.37 -8.94 -19.22
C ILE A 319 16.07 -9.71 -19.09
N TYR A 320 15.57 -10.19 -20.23
CA TYR A 320 14.51 -11.17 -20.30
C TYR A 320 15.11 -12.57 -20.44
N ALA A 321 15.03 -13.39 -19.41
CA ALA A 321 15.70 -14.69 -19.36
C ALA A 321 15.27 -15.63 -20.50
N GLU A 322 13.98 -15.64 -20.85
CA GLU A 322 13.44 -16.46 -21.95
C GLU A 322 14.01 -16.09 -23.33
N GLN A 323 14.45 -14.84 -23.49
CA GLN A 323 14.93 -14.30 -24.77
C GLN A 323 16.46 -14.17 -24.78
N THR A 324 17.11 -14.50 -23.68
CA THR A 324 18.54 -14.27 -23.46
C THR A 324 19.26 -15.58 -23.20
N THR A 325 20.41 -15.75 -23.84
CA THR A 325 21.39 -16.77 -23.45
C THR A 325 22.62 -16.06 -22.91
N LEU A 326 22.98 -16.33 -21.65
CA LEU A 326 24.21 -15.77 -21.07
C LEU A 326 25.44 -16.32 -21.80
N LYS A 327 26.19 -15.44 -22.46
CA LYS A 327 27.44 -15.77 -23.16
C LYS A 327 28.63 -15.05 -22.52
N GLY A 328 29.82 -15.66 -22.64
CA GLY A 328 31.12 -15.08 -22.26
C GLY A 328 31.35 -14.94 -20.75
N GLY A 329 32.56 -15.30 -20.30
CA GLY A 329 33.04 -15.06 -18.93
C GLY A 329 32.41 -15.93 -17.82
N LEU A 330 31.48 -16.82 -18.17
CA LEU A 330 30.86 -17.75 -17.21
C LEU A 330 31.84 -18.83 -16.78
N LYS A 331 31.96 -19.04 -15.46
CA LYS A 331 32.76 -20.13 -14.87
C LYS A 331 31.83 -21.17 -14.24
N PRO A 332 32.21 -22.46 -14.24
CA PRO A 332 31.41 -23.50 -13.62
C PRO A 332 31.57 -23.49 -12.09
N TYR A 333 30.46 -23.55 -11.38
CA TYR A 333 30.40 -23.72 -9.94
C TYR A 333 29.48 -24.87 -9.58
N GLU A 334 29.75 -25.50 -8.44
CA GLU A 334 28.84 -26.47 -7.84
C GLU A 334 28.22 -25.88 -6.58
N LYS A 335 26.93 -26.15 -6.40
CA LYS A 335 26.21 -25.73 -5.19
C LYS A 335 26.81 -26.45 -3.99
N ILE A 336 27.23 -25.68 -2.99
CA ILE A 336 27.69 -26.23 -1.72
C ILE A 336 26.48 -26.91 -1.06
N PRO A 337 26.61 -28.16 -0.57
CA PRO A 337 25.54 -28.81 0.18
C PRO A 337 25.30 -28.02 1.46
N LEU A 338 24.30 -27.15 1.43
CA LEU A 338 23.92 -26.29 2.54
C LEU A 338 22.61 -26.77 3.13
N GLN A 339 22.55 -26.65 4.45
CA GLN A 339 21.37 -26.89 5.22
C GLN A 339 20.43 -25.70 5.02
N VAL A 340 19.20 -25.99 4.62
CA VAL A 340 18.10 -25.02 4.45
C VAL A 340 16.90 -25.51 5.26
N GLY A 341 15.96 -24.61 5.55
CA GLY A 341 14.75 -24.94 6.28
C GLY A 341 13.63 -25.40 5.34
N THR A 342 12.76 -26.25 5.84
CA THR A 342 11.46 -26.54 5.22
C THR A 342 10.38 -26.60 6.28
N VAL A 343 9.18 -26.16 5.92
CA VAL A 343 8.03 -26.13 6.82
C VAL A 343 6.85 -26.75 6.09
N ARG A 344 6.16 -27.70 6.72
CA ARG A 344 4.95 -28.28 6.16
C ARG A 344 3.75 -27.43 6.57
N LEU A 345 3.09 -26.78 5.61
CA LEU A 345 2.06 -25.79 5.94
C LEU A 345 0.86 -26.36 6.72
N LYS A 346 0.49 -27.62 6.43
CA LYS A 346 -0.63 -28.29 7.10
C LYS A 346 -0.42 -28.54 8.60
N GLU A 347 0.82 -28.44 9.07
CA GLU A 347 1.16 -28.55 10.50
C GLU A 347 0.94 -27.22 11.24
N ILE A 348 0.90 -26.11 10.50
CA ILE A 348 0.58 -24.79 11.04
C ILE A 348 -0.94 -24.58 11.07
N PHE A 349 -1.60 -24.69 9.91
CA PHE A 349 -3.05 -24.52 9.78
C PHE A 349 -3.66 -25.63 8.91
N PRO A 350 -4.96 -25.96 9.07
CA PRO A 350 -5.59 -27.03 8.31
C PRO A 350 -5.56 -26.81 6.78
N VAL A 351 -5.54 -27.91 6.03
CA VAL A 351 -5.71 -27.90 4.57
C VAL A 351 -6.99 -27.17 4.18
N GLY A 352 -6.91 -26.32 3.15
CA GLY A 352 -8.00 -25.44 2.69
C GLY A 352 -7.98 -24.04 3.31
N THR A 353 -7.15 -23.79 4.34
CA THR A 353 -6.99 -22.46 4.92
C THR A 353 -6.29 -21.52 3.94
N VAL A 354 -6.84 -20.32 3.75
CA VAL A 354 -6.18 -19.22 3.02
C VAL A 354 -5.28 -18.49 4.01
N VAL A 355 -4.01 -18.39 3.67
CA VAL A 355 -2.98 -17.80 4.53
C VAL A 355 -2.19 -16.73 3.79
N GLU A 356 -1.81 -15.70 4.52
CA GLU A 356 -0.88 -14.65 4.12
C GLU A 356 0.42 -14.87 4.91
N ILE A 357 1.52 -15.09 4.21
CA ILE A 357 2.84 -15.27 4.80
C ILE A 357 3.61 -13.98 4.59
N ARG A 358 3.92 -13.29 5.68
CA ARG A 358 4.72 -12.06 5.65
C ARG A 358 6.19 -12.39 5.74
N THR A 359 6.94 -11.89 4.77
CA THR A 359 8.38 -12.12 4.58
C THR A 359 9.09 -10.79 4.34
N MET A 360 10.43 -10.79 4.29
CA MET A 360 11.17 -9.58 3.89
C MET A 360 10.94 -9.23 2.42
N GLU A 361 10.73 -10.25 1.59
CA GLU A 361 10.58 -10.13 0.13
C GLU A 361 9.15 -9.77 -0.29
N GLY A 362 8.22 -9.71 0.67
CA GLY A 362 6.82 -9.35 0.47
C GLY A 362 5.83 -10.41 0.99
N ASP A 363 4.54 -10.08 0.89
CA ASP A 363 3.47 -10.96 1.37
C ASP A 363 3.15 -12.06 0.32
N ILE A 364 3.14 -13.32 0.76
CA ILE A 364 2.81 -14.49 -0.06
C ILE A 364 1.42 -14.98 0.32
N ASN A 365 0.48 -14.96 -0.61
CA ASN A 365 -0.88 -15.46 -0.41
C ASN A 365 -1.05 -16.86 -1.01
N ILE A 366 -1.41 -17.85 -0.20
CA ILE A 366 -1.57 -19.23 -0.64
C ILE A 366 -2.73 -19.93 0.09
N THR A 367 -3.37 -20.89 -0.59
CA THR A 367 -4.28 -21.84 0.06
C THR A 367 -3.51 -23.10 0.42
N ILE A 368 -3.53 -23.50 1.69
CA ILE A 368 -2.81 -24.69 2.16
C ILE A 368 -3.37 -25.94 1.48
N LYS A 369 -2.52 -26.67 0.76
CA LYS A 369 -2.81 -28.02 0.25
C LYS A 369 -1.99 -29.06 1.00
N ASP A 370 -2.35 -30.32 0.84
CA ASP A 370 -1.71 -31.43 1.55
C ASP A 370 -0.22 -31.62 1.18
N ASP A 371 0.14 -31.19 -0.03
CA ASP A 371 1.48 -31.30 -0.64
C ASP A 371 2.28 -29.98 -0.62
N THR A 372 1.78 -28.95 0.07
CA THR A 372 2.41 -27.62 0.06
C THR A 372 3.36 -27.45 1.25
N TYR A 373 4.58 -27.06 0.93
CA TYR A 373 5.65 -26.75 1.88
C TYR A 373 6.14 -25.32 1.64
N LEU A 374 6.77 -24.74 2.67
CA LEU A 374 7.64 -23.59 2.51
C LEU A 374 9.09 -24.04 2.61
N MET A 375 9.95 -23.38 1.85
CA MET A 375 11.39 -23.41 2.03
C MET A 375 11.81 -22.16 2.78
N ILE A 376 12.83 -22.32 3.62
CA ILE A 376 13.57 -21.22 4.23
C ILE A 376 14.98 -21.31 3.66
N GLY A 377 15.34 -20.35 2.83
CA GLY A 377 16.66 -20.30 2.23
C GLY A 377 17.74 -19.83 3.20
N ILE A 378 18.85 -19.37 2.64
CA ILE A 378 20.12 -19.18 3.37
C ILE A 378 20.29 -17.75 3.87
N GLU A 379 19.48 -16.82 3.36
CA GLU A 379 19.28 -15.48 3.92
C GLU A 379 17.95 -15.37 4.67
N GLY A 380 17.24 -16.48 4.82
CA GLY A 380 15.93 -16.50 5.47
C GLY A 380 14.77 -16.26 4.50
N GLU A 381 15.05 -16.20 3.20
CA GLU A 381 14.05 -15.99 2.17
C GLU A 381 13.04 -17.14 2.16
N ILE A 382 11.75 -16.80 2.02
CA ILE A 382 10.66 -17.78 2.11
C ILE A 382 10.01 -17.96 0.76
N TYR A 383 9.87 -19.21 0.31
CA TYR A 383 9.16 -19.52 -0.94
C TYR A 383 8.43 -20.87 -0.88
N PRO A 384 7.28 -21.01 -1.54
CA PRO A 384 6.54 -22.26 -1.56
C PRO A 384 7.21 -23.32 -2.46
N ILE A 385 7.09 -24.58 -2.07
CA ILE A 385 7.52 -25.75 -2.85
C ILE A 385 6.50 -26.89 -2.70
N THR A 386 6.37 -27.73 -3.73
CA THR A 386 5.57 -28.95 -3.64
C THR A 386 6.38 -30.10 -3.02
N GLU A 387 5.70 -31.03 -2.37
CA GLU A 387 6.32 -32.21 -1.75
C GLU A 387 7.17 -33.02 -2.74
N GLU A 388 6.67 -33.20 -3.97
CA GLU A 388 7.39 -33.91 -5.04
C GLU A 388 8.74 -33.26 -5.37
N LYS A 389 8.75 -31.94 -5.58
CA LYS A 389 9.97 -31.17 -5.88
C LYS A 389 10.94 -31.18 -4.71
N LEU A 390 10.43 -31.05 -3.48
CA LEU A 390 11.23 -31.12 -2.26
C LEU A 390 11.96 -32.46 -2.15
N ARG A 391 11.23 -33.57 -2.26
CA ARG A 391 11.79 -34.92 -2.15
C ARG A 391 12.78 -35.24 -3.27
N LYS A 392 12.59 -34.70 -4.48
CA LYS A 392 13.53 -34.88 -5.59
C LYS A 392 14.87 -34.19 -5.33
N SER A 393 14.84 -33.01 -4.72
CA SER A 393 16.01 -32.11 -4.64
C SER A 393 16.71 -32.11 -3.28
N TYR A 394 16.07 -32.58 -2.21
CA TYR A 394 16.58 -32.47 -0.85
C TYR A 394 16.51 -33.80 -0.08
N ILE A 395 17.40 -33.95 0.91
CA ILE A 395 17.39 -35.02 1.91
C ILE A 395 17.07 -34.39 3.26
N ASP A 396 16.08 -34.94 3.94
CA ASP A 396 15.72 -34.59 5.30
C ASP A 396 16.60 -35.36 6.30
N PHE A 397 17.18 -34.64 7.26
CA PHE A 397 18.03 -35.19 8.31
C PHE A 397 17.34 -35.23 9.68
N GLY A 398 16.06 -34.83 9.76
CA GLY A 398 15.23 -34.92 10.96
C GLY A 398 15.66 -33.99 12.09
N LYS A 399 16.35 -32.89 11.79
CA LYS A 399 16.78 -31.88 12.76
C LYS A 399 15.92 -30.63 12.66
N ALA A 400 15.73 -29.91 13.76
CA ALA A 400 15.19 -28.55 13.72
C ALA A 400 16.13 -27.66 12.89
N TYR A 401 15.55 -26.71 12.16
CA TYR A 401 16.32 -25.71 11.41
C TYR A 401 16.47 -24.45 12.26
N GLU A 402 17.72 -24.06 12.53
CA GLU A 402 18.04 -22.82 13.23
C GLU A 402 18.62 -21.81 12.22
N HIS A 403 18.05 -20.61 12.21
CA HIS A 403 18.48 -19.51 11.35
C HIS A 403 18.25 -18.18 12.06
N GLU A 404 19.17 -17.24 11.91
CA GLU A 404 19.01 -15.87 12.40
C GLU A 404 18.35 -15.05 11.29
N PHE A 405 17.17 -14.51 11.56
CA PHE A 405 16.40 -13.73 10.58
C PHE A 405 16.52 -12.24 10.89
N GLU A 406 16.74 -11.42 9.86
CA GLU A 406 16.61 -9.96 9.97
C GLU A 406 15.16 -9.56 10.29
N TYR A 407 14.19 -10.29 9.71
CA TYR A 407 12.78 -10.23 10.05
C TYR A 407 12.22 -11.64 10.14
N ILE A 408 11.58 -11.95 11.27
CA ILE A 408 11.03 -13.28 11.53
C ILE A 408 9.77 -13.47 10.69
N PRO A 409 9.75 -14.40 9.71
CA PRO A 409 8.60 -14.59 8.85
C PRO A 409 7.41 -15.12 9.65
N THR A 410 6.23 -14.58 9.37
CA THR A 410 4.98 -14.96 10.04
C THR A 410 3.94 -15.41 9.05
N ILE A 411 3.07 -16.31 9.48
CA ILE A 411 1.95 -16.81 8.69
C ILE A 411 0.64 -16.47 9.40
N LYS A 412 -0.26 -15.81 8.68
CA LYS A 412 -1.54 -15.32 9.16
C LYS A 412 -2.68 -16.07 8.48
N ASN A 413 -3.62 -16.60 9.26
CA ASN A 413 -4.91 -17.02 8.74
C ASN A 413 -5.71 -15.78 8.35
N THR A 414 -6.07 -15.64 7.07
CA THR A 414 -6.71 -14.41 6.57
C THR A 414 -8.13 -14.23 7.08
N HIS A 415 -8.80 -15.31 7.49
CA HIS A 415 -10.17 -15.26 8.00
C HIS A 415 -10.23 -14.97 9.50
N THR A 416 -9.38 -15.60 10.30
CA THR A 416 -9.39 -15.45 11.78
C THR A 416 -8.43 -14.37 12.28
N GLY A 417 -7.45 -13.96 11.47
CA GLY A 417 -6.38 -13.06 11.87
C GLY A 417 -5.31 -13.68 12.75
N GLU A 418 -5.42 -14.98 13.11
CA GLU A 418 -4.43 -15.69 13.92
C GLU A 418 -3.07 -15.72 13.21
N LYS A 419 -2.01 -15.34 13.93
CA LYS A 419 -0.63 -15.30 13.43
C LYS A 419 0.24 -16.33 14.14
N ARG A 420 1.09 -17.02 13.39
CA ARG A 420 2.10 -17.95 13.91
C ARG A 420 3.46 -17.66 13.30
N SER A 421 4.52 -18.00 14.02
CA SER A 421 5.91 -17.85 13.58
C SER A 421 6.29 -19.01 12.66
N VAL A 422 6.78 -18.73 11.45
CA VAL A 422 7.17 -19.79 10.49
C VAL A 422 8.37 -20.62 11.00
N PRO A 423 9.42 -20.02 11.59
CA PRO A 423 10.59 -20.78 12.05
C PRO A 423 10.31 -21.83 13.14
N GLU A 424 9.22 -21.71 13.92
CA GLU A 424 8.85 -22.68 14.97
C GLU A 424 8.53 -24.07 14.41
N TYR A 425 8.19 -24.16 13.11
CA TYR A 425 7.79 -25.37 12.42
C TYR A 425 8.85 -25.84 11.41
N ALA A 426 10.06 -25.28 11.46
CA ALA A 426 11.09 -25.48 10.45
C ALA A 426 11.98 -26.70 10.73
N HIS A 427 12.14 -27.54 9.71
CA HIS A 427 13.01 -28.71 9.68
C HIS A 427 14.17 -28.51 8.70
N ALA A 428 15.32 -29.05 9.05
CA ALA A 428 16.54 -28.92 8.27
C ALA A 428 16.62 -29.98 7.16
N VAL A 429 16.77 -29.51 5.92
CA VAL A 429 17.04 -30.35 4.76
C VAL A 429 18.33 -29.93 4.07
N VAL A 430 19.02 -30.86 3.40
CA VAL A 430 20.23 -30.56 2.63
C VAL A 430 20.01 -30.92 1.17
N ALA A 431 20.50 -30.09 0.26
CA ALA A 431 20.39 -30.36 -1.17
C ALA A 431 21.10 -31.67 -1.55
N LYS A 432 20.43 -32.52 -2.35
CA LYS A 432 21.01 -33.68 -3.03
C LYS A 432 22.00 -33.14 -4.06
N SER A 433 23.28 -33.11 -3.69
CA SER A 433 24.34 -32.35 -4.35
C SER A 433 24.59 -32.78 -5.81
N ILE A 434 23.82 -32.24 -6.77
CA ILE A 434 24.16 -32.29 -8.20
C ILE A 434 23.60 -31.05 -8.94
N SER A 435 23.59 -29.88 -8.30
CA SER A 435 23.30 -28.63 -9.01
C SER A 435 24.60 -27.97 -9.40
N LYS A 436 24.85 -27.93 -10.70
CA LYS A 436 25.96 -27.19 -11.29
C LYS A 436 25.40 -25.97 -12.00
N ILE A 437 26.13 -24.87 -11.89
CA ILE A 437 25.73 -23.59 -12.45
C ILE A 437 26.90 -22.98 -13.21
N TYR A 438 26.58 -22.08 -14.13
CA TYR A 438 27.54 -21.23 -14.81
C TYR A 438 27.28 -19.80 -14.40
N ALA A 439 28.26 -19.13 -13.78
CA ALA A 439 28.08 -17.80 -13.22
C ALA A 439 29.24 -16.85 -13.52
N LYS A 440 28.94 -15.56 -13.51
CA LYS A 440 29.92 -14.46 -13.61
C LYS A 440 29.49 -13.26 -12.74
N PRO A 441 30.42 -12.46 -12.23
CA PRO A 441 30.06 -11.24 -11.52
C PRO A 441 29.43 -10.21 -12.48
N LEU A 442 28.48 -9.45 -11.96
CA LEU A 442 27.88 -8.29 -12.58
C LEU A 442 28.84 -7.11 -12.55
N THR A 443 28.87 -6.36 -13.64
CA THR A 443 29.65 -5.13 -13.79
C THR A 443 28.77 -3.89 -13.93
N GLU A 444 27.46 -4.08 -14.07
CA GLU A 444 26.43 -3.09 -14.36
C GLU A 444 25.19 -3.43 -13.52
N TYR A 445 24.30 -2.47 -13.32
CA TYR A 445 23.02 -2.72 -12.65
C TYR A 445 22.09 -3.46 -13.62
N ILE A 446 21.43 -4.51 -13.15
CA ILE A 446 20.57 -5.37 -13.97
C ILE A 446 19.17 -5.44 -13.38
N LYS A 447 18.17 -5.40 -14.25
CA LYS A 447 16.80 -5.84 -13.97
C LYS A 447 16.55 -7.13 -14.73
N LEU A 448 16.42 -8.24 -14.01
CA LEU A 448 16.24 -9.56 -14.58
C LEU A 448 14.79 -10.03 -14.43
N PHE A 449 14.10 -10.19 -15.56
CA PHE A 449 12.86 -10.94 -15.65
C PHE A 449 13.20 -12.41 -15.85
N THR A 450 12.84 -13.24 -14.87
CA THR A 450 13.13 -14.68 -14.89
C THR A 450 12.18 -15.42 -15.85
N ALA A 451 12.49 -16.67 -16.18
CA ALA A 451 11.61 -17.47 -17.02
C ALA A 451 10.27 -17.83 -16.34
N TRP A 452 10.22 -17.88 -15.01
CA TRP A 452 9.01 -18.20 -14.25
C TRP A 452 8.19 -16.98 -13.82
N ASP A 453 8.82 -15.82 -13.67
CA ASP A 453 8.15 -14.56 -13.37
C ASP A 453 8.50 -13.51 -14.43
N LYS A 454 7.55 -13.27 -15.32
CA LYS A 454 7.66 -12.34 -16.44
C LYS A 454 7.19 -10.94 -16.08
N GLU A 455 6.54 -10.77 -14.93
CA GLU A 455 5.89 -9.52 -14.52
C GLU A 455 6.73 -8.78 -13.49
N LYS A 456 7.50 -9.49 -12.67
CA LYS A 456 8.43 -8.90 -11.70
C LYS A 456 9.88 -9.13 -12.13
N TYR A 457 10.71 -8.11 -11.92
CA TYR A 457 12.15 -8.24 -12.08
C TYR A 457 12.87 -8.38 -10.73
N TYR A 458 14.03 -9.04 -10.79
CA TYR A 458 15.01 -9.08 -9.72
C TYR A 458 16.14 -8.11 -10.06
N SER A 459 16.46 -7.23 -9.11
CA SER A 459 17.55 -6.27 -9.26
C SER A 459 18.89 -6.91 -8.91
N GLY A 460 19.93 -6.59 -9.67
CA GLY A 460 21.32 -6.95 -9.35
C GLY A 460 22.23 -5.75 -9.48
N VAL A 461 23.18 -5.63 -8.57
CA VAL A 461 24.14 -4.52 -8.55
C VAL A 461 25.54 -5.00 -8.94
N PRO A 462 26.44 -4.10 -9.36
CA PRO A 462 27.83 -4.46 -9.63
C PRO A 462 28.47 -5.21 -8.45
N GLY A 463 29.05 -6.38 -8.72
CA GLY A 463 29.64 -7.27 -7.72
C GLY A 463 28.79 -8.49 -7.38
N ASP A 464 27.47 -8.43 -7.56
CA ASP A 464 26.59 -9.61 -7.50
C ASP A 464 26.94 -10.59 -8.62
N TYR A 465 26.35 -11.77 -8.62
CA TYR A 465 26.57 -12.77 -9.65
C TYR A 465 25.28 -13.02 -10.43
N ILE A 466 25.41 -13.04 -11.75
CA ILE A 466 24.38 -13.61 -12.62
C ILE A 466 24.77 -15.04 -12.96
N ALA A 467 23.82 -15.94 -12.78
CA ALA A 467 24.01 -17.37 -12.95
C ALA A 467 22.96 -17.94 -13.91
N ARG A 468 23.31 -19.06 -14.54
CA ARG A 468 22.35 -19.97 -15.14
C ARG A 468 22.63 -21.40 -14.70
N ARG A 469 21.61 -22.26 -14.75
CA ARG A 469 21.82 -23.69 -14.55
C ARG A 469 22.59 -24.33 -15.70
N ASP A 470 23.19 -25.49 -15.43
CA ASP A 470 23.86 -26.28 -16.45
C ASP A 470 22.89 -27.08 -17.33
N ASP A 471 21.73 -27.47 -16.76
CA ASP A 471 20.67 -28.24 -17.42
C ASP A 471 19.56 -27.37 -18.06
N ASP A 472 19.51 -26.07 -17.76
CA ASP A 472 18.59 -25.11 -18.37
C ASP A 472 19.30 -23.77 -18.63
N GLU A 473 19.36 -23.34 -19.90
CA GLU A 473 20.04 -22.10 -20.28
C GLU A 473 19.22 -20.83 -20.05
N HIS A 474 17.91 -20.97 -19.82
CA HIS A 474 16.97 -19.86 -19.55
C HIS A 474 16.56 -19.76 -18.08
N ASP A 475 16.92 -20.74 -17.25
CA ASP A 475 16.92 -20.61 -15.79
C ASP A 475 18.08 -19.69 -15.37
N ILE A 476 17.88 -18.38 -15.57
CA ILE A 476 18.80 -17.30 -15.23
C ILE A 476 18.31 -16.61 -13.95
N TYR A 477 19.22 -16.37 -13.01
CA TYR A 477 18.92 -15.71 -11.74
C TYR A 477 20.13 -14.90 -11.23
N ILE A 478 19.86 -13.95 -10.33
CA ILE A 478 20.86 -13.11 -9.67
C ILE A 478 21.10 -13.64 -8.25
N ILE A 479 22.35 -13.59 -7.81
CA ILE A 479 22.78 -14.02 -6.48
C ILE A 479 23.62 -12.87 -5.90
N SER A 480 23.31 -12.44 -4.68
CA SER A 480 24.09 -11.39 -4.02
C SER A 480 25.57 -11.81 -3.89
N LYS A 481 26.48 -10.84 -3.97
CA LYS A 481 27.92 -11.08 -3.82
C LYS A 481 28.24 -11.83 -2.52
N ASP A 482 27.57 -11.46 -1.43
CA ASP A 482 27.80 -12.00 -0.09
C ASP A 482 27.30 -13.45 0.02
N LEU A 483 26.20 -13.77 -0.66
CA LEU A 483 25.74 -15.15 -0.75
C LEU A 483 26.59 -16.02 -1.62
N PHE A 484 27.08 -15.52 -2.76
CA PHE A 484 27.61 -16.37 -3.80
C PHE A 484 28.72 -17.31 -3.29
N SER A 485 29.61 -16.77 -2.44
CA SER A 485 30.70 -17.54 -1.82
C SER A 485 30.24 -18.57 -0.78
N ARG A 486 29.11 -18.33 -0.13
CA ARG A 486 28.47 -19.25 0.83
C ARG A 486 27.73 -20.36 0.11
N LEU A 487 27.10 -20.04 -1.02
CA LEU A 487 26.22 -20.92 -1.79
C LEU A 487 26.96 -21.81 -2.79
N TYR A 488 28.07 -21.33 -3.35
CA TYR A 488 28.73 -21.97 -4.48
C TYR A 488 30.24 -22.01 -4.29
N ARG A 489 30.85 -23.10 -4.75
CA ARG A 489 32.32 -23.22 -4.86
C ARG A 489 32.72 -23.54 -6.29
N PRO A 490 33.93 -23.11 -6.74
CA PRO A 490 34.41 -23.44 -8.06
C PRO A 490 34.37 -24.95 -8.30
N TRP A 491 33.78 -25.38 -9.41
CA TRP A 491 33.75 -26.80 -9.75
C TRP A 491 35.16 -27.26 -10.10
N LYS A 492 35.71 -28.18 -9.29
CA LYS A 492 37.00 -28.83 -9.55
C LYS A 492 36.72 -30.15 -10.26
N ARG A 493 37.23 -30.29 -11.49
CA ARG A 493 37.12 -31.51 -12.30
C ARG A 493 37.78 -32.70 -11.64
#